data_AF-A0A7S4SY95-F1
#
_entry.id   AF-A0A7S4SY95-F1
#
_cell.length_a   1.000
_cell.length_b   1.000
_cell.length_c   1.000
_cell.angle_alpha   90.00
_cell.angle_beta   90.00
_cell.angle_gamma   90.00
#
_symmetry.space_group_name_H-M   'P 1'
#
loop_
_entity.id
_entity.type
_entity.pdbx_description
1 polymer ?
#
loop_
_entity_poly.entity_id
_entity_poly.type
_entity_poly.pdbx_seq_one_letter_code
_entity_poly.pdbx_strand_id
1 'polypeptide(L)'
;ASLPLARPHAPIPQPKAMAVFSRFGAVALAAAVGSARARVPIPQGQGCNVVLDRASCCLFTDGRISTDYGGQDCVPSKEGVLFSTGPGDADGSPCQPRCWATGDCGDGVDQSEKVGACGASREPWYLLGAERACRADSDDATLDGRGTAMKLEGVVDLAQCKEACAASPVCSGVEYGDGTCEFWTRPIGYTVESPGYQCWALAARPPAPVPVSAATPAPAPAPLPPGVVEQPNAQIPTGGNVRFYAVGTSNAAWQTWPDQLHVMLRQLGYNVDMEPLGIPGALTQPSKAQVCADAASWSSLSTPRMGMIGWSSWGFAYDSKADCDAEGYRQIAGYPVSCTNAWACNPKWQGKYPSLNATALAVGVRDANFVVLSNWINDAKAARQAGPRKVCYKDADIDALKSTDVTAANLKRLIRKIHAQNPAVKIVVLARYADTRQVVYPNERTLPLVRALNDAVKAKIQGEPNTYFADFDFPLNENMFQTLSKVHPNCRGDKVMATSVLEALFDHKILSRGLALGPAAECLGSSSCESLSVPCCQRSALCYVAPGGTCTAYGPGQTP
;
A
#
# COMPACT_ATOMS: atom_id res chain seq x y z
N ALA A 1 43.04 -41.73 34.20
CA ALA A 1 41.71 -42.19 33.76
C ALA A 1 41.35 -41.41 32.51
N SER A 2 41.48 -42.07 31.36
CA SER A 2 41.48 -41.46 30.03
C SER A 2 40.06 -41.40 29.47
N LEU A 3 39.61 -40.23 29.04
CA LEU A 3 38.33 -40.02 28.35
C LEU A 3 38.41 -40.52 26.89
N PRO A 4 37.35 -41.12 26.32
CA PRO A 4 37.40 -41.68 24.98
C PRO A 4 37.14 -40.64 23.90
N LEU A 5 37.94 -40.73 22.83
CA LEU A 5 37.84 -39.98 21.58
C LEU A 5 36.61 -40.40 20.76
N ALA A 6 35.94 -39.41 20.18
CA ALA A 6 34.82 -39.56 19.26
C ALA A 6 35.24 -40.23 17.93
N ARG A 7 34.36 -41.10 17.40
CA ARG A 7 34.52 -41.76 16.09
C ARG A 7 34.15 -40.82 14.94
N PRO A 8 34.82 -40.92 13.78
CA PRO A 8 34.47 -40.13 12.59
C PRO A 8 33.26 -40.72 11.86
N HIS A 9 32.41 -39.83 11.34
CA HIS A 9 31.25 -40.16 10.50
C HIS A 9 31.68 -40.62 9.09
N ALA A 10 31.00 -41.63 8.57
CA ALA A 10 31.13 -42.15 7.21
C ALA A 10 30.50 -41.19 6.17
N PRO A 11 30.99 -41.17 4.91
CA PRO A 11 30.50 -40.27 3.87
C PRO A 11 29.18 -40.75 3.25
N ILE A 12 28.30 -39.78 2.96
CA ILE A 12 26.99 -39.93 2.31
C ILE A 12 27.19 -40.25 0.82
N PRO A 13 26.49 -41.26 0.24
CA PRO A 13 26.61 -41.56 -1.19
C PRO A 13 25.86 -40.54 -2.05
N GLN A 14 26.50 -40.09 -3.13
CA GLN A 14 25.88 -39.23 -4.14
C GLN A 14 24.88 -39.99 -5.02
N PRO A 15 23.78 -39.36 -5.47
CA PRO A 15 22.83 -39.98 -6.38
C PRO A 15 23.38 -40.01 -7.81
N LYS A 16 23.19 -41.16 -8.47
CA LYS A 16 23.56 -41.42 -9.86
C LYS A 16 22.70 -40.58 -10.81
N ALA A 17 23.36 -39.92 -11.77
CA ALA A 17 22.73 -39.26 -12.90
C ALA A 17 22.01 -40.29 -13.78
N MET A 18 20.72 -40.05 -14.08
CA MET A 18 19.98 -40.78 -15.10
C MET A 18 19.92 -39.98 -16.41
N ALA A 19 19.94 -40.75 -17.48
CA ALA A 19 20.24 -40.35 -18.83
C ALA A 19 19.12 -39.59 -19.56
N VAL A 20 19.60 -38.76 -20.48
CA VAL A 20 18.98 -38.11 -21.63
C VAL A 20 17.91 -38.95 -22.34
N PHE A 21 16.74 -38.35 -22.56
CA PHE A 21 15.89 -38.64 -23.73
C PHE A 21 15.51 -37.32 -24.41
N SER A 22 15.60 -37.34 -25.73
CA SER A 22 15.42 -36.21 -26.65
C SER A 22 14.10 -36.34 -27.41
N ARG A 23 13.56 -35.18 -27.82
CA ARG A 23 12.43 -34.89 -28.75
C ARG A 23 11.02 -35.03 -28.17
N PHE A 24 10.26 -33.93 -28.12
CA PHE A 24 9.40 -33.44 -29.21
C PHE A 24 9.11 -31.95 -28.99
N GLY A 25 9.23 -31.15 -30.06
CA GLY A 25 8.88 -29.74 -30.05
C GLY A 25 7.37 -29.57 -30.04
N ALA A 26 6.85 -28.99 -28.95
CA ALA A 26 5.54 -28.37 -28.92
C ALA A 26 5.76 -26.86 -28.83
N VAL A 27 5.40 -26.15 -29.90
CA VAL A 27 5.24 -24.70 -29.87
C VAL A 27 4.00 -24.44 -29.01
N ALA A 28 4.22 -24.12 -27.73
CA ALA A 28 3.16 -23.61 -26.88
C ALA A 28 2.83 -22.19 -27.36
N LEU A 29 1.69 -22.02 -28.02
CA LEU A 29 1.03 -20.73 -28.06
C LEU A 29 0.69 -20.36 -26.61
N ALA A 30 1.49 -19.49 -26.01
CA ALA A 30 1.10 -18.79 -24.81
C ALA A 30 -0.09 -17.90 -25.18
N ALA A 31 -1.30 -18.37 -24.89
CA ALA A 31 -2.44 -17.48 -24.82
C ALA A 31 -2.08 -16.39 -23.80
N ALA A 32 -1.97 -15.15 -24.26
CA ALA A 32 -1.83 -14.00 -23.39
C ALA A 32 -3.06 -13.98 -22.48
N VAL A 33 -2.90 -14.46 -21.24
CA VAL A 33 -3.88 -14.25 -20.18
C VAL A 33 -3.89 -12.75 -19.96
N GLY A 34 -4.84 -12.06 -20.62
CA GLY A 34 -5.03 -10.63 -20.45
C GLY A 34 -5.20 -10.37 -18.96
N SER A 35 -4.29 -9.59 -18.38
CA SER A 35 -4.37 -9.17 -16.99
C SER A 35 -5.77 -8.63 -16.74
N ALA A 36 -6.55 -9.31 -15.90
CA ALA A 36 -7.88 -8.85 -15.52
C ALA A 36 -7.72 -7.42 -14.96
N ARG A 37 -8.35 -6.44 -15.62
CA ARG A 37 -8.34 -5.06 -15.13
C ARG A 37 -8.95 -5.05 -13.73
N ALA A 38 -8.32 -4.34 -12.79
CA ALA A 38 -8.84 -4.19 -11.44
C ALA A 38 -10.20 -3.48 -11.51
N ARG A 39 -11.23 -4.09 -10.91
CA ARG A 39 -12.59 -3.56 -10.87
C ARG A 39 -12.69 -2.40 -9.87
N VAL A 40 -13.51 -1.40 -10.16
CA VAL A 40 -13.74 -0.21 -9.34
C VAL A 40 -14.92 -0.45 -8.40
N PRO A 41 -14.84 -0.17 -7.09
CA PRO A 41 -16.01 -0.24 -6.24
C PRO A 41 -17.05 0.82 -6.65
N ILE A 42 -18.32 0.41 -6.72
CA ILE A 42 -19.44 1.36 -6.87
C ILE A 42 -19.45 2.30 -5.65
N PRO A 43 -19.91 3.56 -5.84
CA PRO A 43 -20.32 4.45 -4.75
C PRO A 43 -20.74 3.76 -3.45
N GLN A 44 -20.19 4.23 -2.32
CA GLN A 44 -20.42 3.59 -1.03
C GLN A 44 -21.92 3.52 -0.72
N GLY A 45 -22.37 2.33 -0.28
CA GLY A 45 -23.77 2.08 0.05
C GLY A 45 -24.67 1.76 -1.16
N GLN A 46 -24.15 1.84 -2.39
CA GLN A 46 -24.88 1.42 -3.59
C GLN A 46 -24.43 0.03 -4.06
N GLY A 47 -25.37 -0.74 -4.60
CA GLY A 47 -25.12 -2.09 -5.10
C GLY A 47 -24.84 -2.14 -6.59
N CYS A 48 -24.40 -3.30 -7.10
CA CYS A 48 -24.22 -3.53 -8.54
C CYS A 48 -25.45 -3.18 -9.39
N ASN A 49 -26.65 -3.27 -8.80
CA ASN A 49 -27.93 -3.01 -9.45
C ASN A 49 -28.13 -1.56 -9.91
N VAL A 50 -27.32 -0.61 -9.44
CA VAL A 50 -27.35 0.79 -9.90
C VAL A 50 -26.64 0.98 -11.25
N VAL A 51 -25.85 0.00 -11.70
CA VAL A 51 -25.17 0.06 -13.00
C VAL A 51 -26.17 -0.34 -14.08
N LEU A 52 -26.70 0.67 -14.76
CA LEU A 52 -27.73 0.50 -15.79
C LEU A 52 -27.15 0.07 -17.15
N ASP A 53 -25.84 0.24 -17.36
CA ASP A 53 -25.17 -0.25 -18.55
C ASP A 53 -24.59 -1.65 -18.33
N ARG A 54 -25.17 -2.62 -19.03
CA ARG A 54 -24.71 -4.02 -19.05
C ARG A 54 -23.21 -4.11 -19.40
N ALA A 55 -22.73 -3.33 -20.36
CA ALA A 55 -21.35 -3.43 -20.82
C ALA A 55 -20.34 -2.95 -19.77
N SER A 56 -20.75 -2.01 -18.93
CA SER A 56 -19.94 -1.45 -17.83
C SER A 56 -19.99 -2.28 -16.56
N CYS A 57 -20.99 -3.15 -16.37
CA CYS A 57 -21.17 -3.93 -15.14
C CYS A 57 -19.89 -4.65 -14.67
N CYS A 58 -19.15 -5.25 -15.58
CA CYS A 58 -17.92 -5.98 -15.25
C CYS A 58 -16.77 -5.11 -14.74
N LEU A 59 -16.87 -3.79 -14.88
CA LEU A 59 -15.87 -2.86 -14.37
C LEU A 59 -15.98 -2.69 -12.86
N PHE A 60 -17.00 -3.26 -12.21
CA PHE A 60 -17.33 -2.91 -10.85
C PHE A 60 -17.29 -4.05 -9.82
N THR A 61 -17.13 -3.64 -8.57
CA THR A 61 -17.51 -4.43 -7.38
C THR A 61 -18.59 -3.71 -6.59
N ASP A 62 -19.43 -4.46 -5.88
CA ASP A 62 -20.53 -3.90 -5.08
C ASP A 62 -20.02 -2.97 -3.95
N GLY A 63 -20.63 -1.79 -3.81
CA GLY A 63 -20.24 -0.76 -2.86
C GLY A 63 -20.88 -0.89 -1.47
N ARG A 64 -21.76 -1.87 -1.23
CA ARG A 64 -22.43 -2.10 0.06
C ARG A 64 -21.54 -2.92 1.00
N ILE A 65 -20.40 -2.37 1.38
CA ILE A 65 -19.33 -3.04 2.16
C ILE A 65 -19.82 -3.68 3.47
N SER A 66 -20.93 -3.22 4.06
CA SER A 66 -21.53 -3.78 5.27
C SER A 66 -22.54 -4.91 5.05
N THR A 67 -22.73 -5.36 3.81
CA THR A 67 -23.69 -6.42 3.43
C THR A 67 -22.97 -7.65 2.91
N ASP A 68 -23.68 -8.77 2.76
CA ASP A 68 -23.14 -10.00 2.16
C ASP A 68 -22.68 -9.81 0.72
N TYR A 69 -23.11 -8.72 0.07
CA TYR A 69 -22.75 -8.36 -1.30
C TYR A 69 -21.46 -7.54 -1.37
N GLY A 70 -21.02 -6.94 -0.28
CA GLY A 70 -19.94 -5.95 -0.27
C GLY A 70 -18.64 -6.45 -0.89
N GLY A 71 -18.15 -5.73 -1.90
CA GLY A 71 -16.91 -6.06 -2.61
C GLY A 71 -17.02 -7.23 -3.60
N GLN A 72 -18.21 -7.78 -3.81
CA GLN A 72 -18.44 -8.82 -4.82
C GLN A 72 -18.31 -8.24 -6.23
N ASP A 73 -17.72 -9.03 -7.14
CA ASP A 73 -17.71 -8.71 -8.57
C ASP A 73 -19.13 -8.47 -9.08
N CYS A 74 -19.36 -7.37 -9.77
CA CYS A 74 -20.61 -7.16 -10.48
C CYS A 74 -20.63 -7.99 -11.78
N VAL A 75 -21.72 -8.71 -12.04
CA VAL A 75 -21.88 -9.54 -13.24
C VAL A 75 -23.04 -9.04 -14.09
N PRO A 76 -22.84 -8.93 -15.41
CA PRO A 76 -23.88 -8.46 -16.31
C PRO A 76 -24.91 -9.56 -16.52
N SER A 77 -26.11 -9.18 -16.92
CA SER A 77 -27.09 -10.12 -17.46
C SER A 77 -26.68 -10.57 -18.87
N LYS A 78 -27.34 -11.59 -19.41
CA LYS A 78 -27.28 -11.93 -20.84
C LYS A 78 -27.90 -10.80 -21.66
N GLU A 79 -27.45 -10.69 -22.90
CA GLU A 79 -28.00 -9.70 -23.83
C GLU A 79 -29.51 -9.92 -24.02
N GLY A 80 -30.29 -8.84 -23.90
CA GLY A 80 -31.75 -8.89 -23.96
C GLY A 80 -32.45 -9.47 -22.73
N VAL A 81 -31.73 -9.79 -21.65
CA VAL A 81 -32.27 -10.34 -20.41
C VAL A 81 -31.92 -9.42 -19.24
N LEU A 82 -32.77 -9.36 -18.21
CA LEU A 82 -32.54 -8.63 -16.96
C LEU A 82 -32.63 -9.57 -15.77
N PHE A 83 -31.86 -9.32 -14.72
CA PHE A 83 -32.00 -10.00 -13.43
C PHE A 83 -33.30 -9.54 -12.76
N SER A 84 -34.06 -10.48 -12.22
CA SER A 84 -35.29 -10.20 -11.48
C SER A 84 -34.94 -9.79 -10.06
N THR A 85 -35.19 -8.52 -9.68
CA THR A 85 -34.81 -7.96 -8.36
C THR A 85 -35.76 -8.31 -7.22
N GLY A 86 -36.91 -8.94 -7.51
CA GLY A 86 -37.85 -9.43 -6.50
C GLY A 86 -39.26 -9.66 -7.10
N PRO A 87 -40.20 -10.22 -6.33
CA PRO A 87 -41.59 -10.37 -6.75
C PRO A 87 -42.24 -8.98 -6.96
N GLY A 88 -42.53 -8.63 -8.22
CA GLY A 88 -43.22 -7.39 -8.57
C GLY A 88 -42.36 -6.29 -9.20
N ASP A 89 -41.05 -6.48 -9.29
CA ASP A 89 -40.18 -5.54 -10.02
C ASP A 89 -40.27 -5.82 -11.52
N ALA A 90 -40.99 -4.96 -12.24
CA ALA A 90 -41.06 -4.98 -13.70
C ALA A 90 -39.74 -4.55 -14.35
N ASP A 91 -38.91 -3.79 -13.64
CA ASP A 91 -37.77 -3.03 -14.17
C ASP A 91 -36.42 -3.69 -13.85
N GLY A 92 -36.31 -5.02 -14.00
CA GLY A 92 -35.13 -5.80 -13.62
C GLY A 92 -33.77 -5.18 -13.96
N SER A 93 -32.71 -5.55 -13.26
CA SER A 93 -31.40 -4.91 -13.44
C SER A 93 -30.50 -5.64 -14.45
N PRO A 94 -29.75 -4.94 -15.29
CA PRO A 94 -28.76 -5.56 -16.17
C PRO A 94 -27.45 -5.93 -15.44
N CYS A 95 -27.30 -5.58 -14.16
CA CYS A 95 -26.07 -5.78 -13.39
C CYS A 95 -26.38 -6.19 -11.94
N GLN A 96 -25.76 -7.25 -11.43
CA GLN A 96 -25.96 -7.70 -10.05
C GLN A 96 -24.66 -8.19 -9.41
N PRO A 97 -24.55 -8.25 -8.07
CA PRO A 97 -23.42 -8.87 -7.41
C PRO A 97 -23.36 -10.34 -7.80
N ARG A 98 -22.16 -10.86 -8.08
CA ARG A 98 -21.98 -12.24 -8.54
C ARG A 98 -22.68 -13.24 -7.64
N CYS A 99 -22.38 -13.21 -6.33
CA CYS A 99 -22.95 -14.18 -5.40
C CYS A 99 -24.47 -14.06 -5.26
N TRP A 100 -25.04 -12.86 -5.46
CA TRP A 100 -26.49 -12.70 -5.47
C TRP A 100 -27.10 -13.29 -6.73
N ALA A 101 -26.47 -13.02 -7.89
CA ALA A 101 -26.93 -13.53 -9.19
C ALA A 101 -26.85 -15.05 -9.29
N THR A 102 -25.94 -15.70 -8.54
CA THR A 102 -25.79 -17.15 -8.47
C THR A 102 -26.52 -17.79 -7.28
N GLY A 103 -27.21 -17.00 -6.44
CA GLY A 103 -27.91 -17.50 -5.25
C GLY A 103 -27.00 -18.00 -4.12
N ASP A 104 -25.72 -17.62 -4.14
CA ASP A 104 -24.71 -18.02 -3.14
C ASP A 104 -24.70 -17.12 -1.89
N CYS A 105 -25.37 -15.96 -1.92
CA CYS A 105 -25.37 -15.01 -0.81
C CYS A 105 -26.66 -14.17 -0.72
N GLY A 106 -26.96 -13.69 0.49
CA GLY A 106 -28.06 -12.79 0.78
C GLY A 106 -29.44 -13.36 0.42
N ASP A 107 -30.28 -12.55 -0.20
CA ASP A 107 -31.65 -12.89 -0.62
C ASP A 107 -31.78 -13.27 -2.10
N GLY A 108 -30.66 -13.40 -2.81
CA GLY A 108 -30.64 -13.74 -4.23
C GLY A 108 -31.15 -15.15 -4.47
N VAL A 109 -32.12 -15.29 -5.37
CA VAL A 109 -32.42 -16.59 -5.98
C VAL A 109 -31.42 -16.86 -7.11
N ASP A 110 -31.03 -18.13 -7.29
CA ASP A 110 -30.11 -18.51 -8.36
C ASP A 110 -30.70 -18.10 -9.73
N GLN A 111 -29.99 -17.19 -10.38
CA GLN A 111 -30.26 -16.67 -11.73
C GLN A 111 -29.02 -16.84 -12.61
N SER A 112 -28.20 -17.87 -12.33
CA SER A 112 -26.96 -18.16 -13.07
C SER A 112 -27.19 -18.29 -14.58
N GLU A 113 -28.38 -18.75 -15.00
CA GLU A 113 -28.78 -18.83 -16.40
C GLU A 113 -28.95 -17.46 -17.07
N LYS A 114 -29.12 -16.38 -16.29
CA LYS A 114 -29.17 -15.01 -16.77
C LYS A 114 -27.83 -14.30 -16.73
N VAL A 115 -26.80 -14.88 -16.09
CA VAL A 115 -25.46 -14.26 -16.04
C VAL A 115 -24.84 -14.27 -17.44
N GLY A 116 -24.49 -13.08 -17.91
CA GLY A 116 -23.78 -12.84 -19.16
C GLY A 116 -22.26 -12.86 -18.98
N ALA A 117 -21.55 -12.96 -20.11
CA ALA A 117 -20.11 -12.82 -20.11
C ALA A 117 -19.69 -11.35 -20.09
N CYS A 118 -18.58 -11.06 -19.40
CA CYS A 118 -17.89 -9.78 -19.52
C CYS A 118 -17.31 -9.65 -20.92
N GLY A 119 -17.97 -8.84 -21.77
CA GLY A 119 -17.40 -8.45 -23.05
C GLY A 119 -16.14 -7.61 -22.84
N ALA A 120 -15.23 -7.64 -23.81
CA ALA A 120 -14.09 -6.72 -23.86
C ALA A 120 -14.54 -5.32 -24.30
N SER A 121 -15.56 -4.74 -23.65
CA SER A 121 -16.01 -3.38 -23.97
C SER A 121 -14.82 -2.43 -23.74
N ARG A 122 -14.51 -1.66 -24.77
CA ARG A 122 -13.35 -0.76 -24.83
C ARG A 122 -13.68 0.67 -24.41
N GLU A 123 -14.96 0.95 -24.12
CA GLU A 123 -15.41 2.26 -23.63
C GLU A 123 -14.81 2.49 -22.24
N PRO A 124 -13.98 3.54 -22.07
CA PRO A 124 -13.39 3.88 -20.77
C PRO A 124 -14.40 4.57 -19.84
N TRP A 125 -15.62 4.81 -20.31
CA TRP A 125 -16.66 5.56 -19.63
C TRP A 125 -17.80 4.66 -19.21
N TYR A 126 -18.37 4.95 -18.05
CA TYR A 126 -19.63 4.34 -17.61
C TYR A 126 -20.56 5.38 -16.99
N LEU A 127 -21.85 5.15 -17.17
CA LEU A 127 -22.91 5.98 -16.62
C LEU A 127 -23.20 5.54 -15.18
N LEU A 128 -22.97 6.42 -14.22
CA LEU A 128 -23.37 6.24 -12.83
C LEU A 128 -24.85 6.54 -12.62
N GLY A 129 -25.45 7.39 -13.46
CA GLY A 129 -26.90 7.59 -13.52
C GLY A 129 -27.33 8.62 -14.55
N ALA A 130 -28.40 8.29 -15.27
CA ALA A 130 -29.18 9.25 -16.05
C ALA A 130 -30.15 9.98 -15.12
N GLU A 131 -30.38 11.27 -15.37
CA GLU A 131 -31.18 12.15 -14.49
C GLU A 131 -30.58 12.24 -13.07
N ARG A 132 -29.24 12.25 -12.98
CA ARG A 132 -28.51 12.31 -11.71
C ARG A 132 -27.29 13.22 -11.79
N ALA A 133 -27.09 13.97 -10.72
CA ALA A 133 -25.86 14.71 -10.46
C ALA A 133 -24.88 13.85 -9.66
N CYS A 134 -23.58 14.04 -9.90
CA CYS A 134 -22.47 13.41 -9.21
C CYS A 134 -22.23 14.05 -7.84
N ARG A 135 -21.76 13.26 -6.87
CA ARG A 135 -21.39 13.72 -5.53
C ARG A 135 -20.13 13.03 -5.05
N ALA A 136 -19.35 13.70 -4.19
CA ALA A 136 -18.15 13.12 -3.60
C ALA A 136 -18.51 11.95 -2.67
N ASP A 137 -19.59 12.10 -1.90
CA ASP A 137 -20.15 11.10 -0.98
C ASP A 137 -21.63 11.37 -0.69
N SER A 138 -22.27 10.55 0.14
CA SER A 138 -23.70 10.69 0.47
C SER A 138 -24.04 11.95 1.26
N ASP A 139 -23.06 12.56 1.94
CA ASP A 139 -23.24 13.76 2.77
C ASP A 139 -22.91 15.04 1.98
N ASP A 140 -22.56 14.89 0.71
CA ASP A 140 -22.19 15.99 -0.16
C ASP A 140 -23.44 16.65 -0.75
N ALA A 141 -23.82 17.78 -0.15
CA ALA A 141 -24.88 18.65 -0.63
C ALA A 141 -24.34 19.86 -1.42
N THR A 142 -23.03 19.89 -1.70
CA THR A 142 -22.40 21.01 -2.42
C THR A 142 -22.51 20.81 -3.92
N LEU A 143 -22.42 21.91 -4.69
CA LEU A 143 -22.42 21.86 -6.15
C LEU A 143 -21.01 21.59 -6.70
N ASP A 144 -19.97 21.99 -5.98
CA ASP A 144 -18.58 21.83 -6.41
C ASP A 144 -17.91 20.56 -5.88
N GLY A 145 -18.70 19.62 -5.34
CA GLY A 145 -18.19 18.40 -4.75
C GLY A 145 -17.18 18.63 -3.61
N ARG A 146 -17.35 19.70 -2.83
CA ARG A 146 -16.41 20.20 -1.81
C ARG A 146 -15.03 20.53 -2.40
N GLY A 147 -15.03 21.20 -3.55
CA GLY A 147 -13.85 21.58 -4.31
C GLY A 147 -13.24 20.45 -5.13
N THR A 148 -13.96 19.36 -5.36
CA THR A 148 -13.50 18.23 -6.18
C THR A 148 -14.10 18.21 -7.58
N ALA A 149 -15.15 19.00 -7.82
CA ALA A 149 -15.71 19.27 -9.13
C ALA A 149 -15.27 20.66 -9.61
N MET A 150 -14.90 20.76 -10.89
CA MET A 150 -14.51 22.00 -11.54
C MET A 150 -15.38 22.22 -12.78
N LYS A 151 -16.09 23.33 -12.85
CA LYS A 151 -16.89 23.67 -14.02
C LYS A 151 -15.98 24.03 -15.20
N LEU A 152 -16.23 23.40 -16.35
CA LEU A 152 -15.58 23.71 -17.62
C LEU A 152 -16.47 24.64 -18.45
N GLU A 153 -15.91 25.80 -18.79
CA GLU A 153 -16.56 26.77 -19.68
C GLU A 153 -16.39 26.38 -21.15
N GLY A 154 -17.41 26.67 -21.96
CA GLY A 154 -17.35 26.49 -23.43
C GLY A 154 -17.52 25.06 -23.94
N VAL A 155 -17.79 24.09 -23.06
CA VAL A 155 -18.11 22.71 -23.44
C VAL A 155 -19.59 22.60 -23.79
N VAL A 156 -19.91 22.32 -25.05
CA VAL A 156 -21.30 22.39 -25.54
C VAL A 156 -22.05 21.05 -25.56
N ASP A 157 -21.35 19.94 -25.34
CA ASP A 157 -21.93 18.61 -25.31
C ASP A 157 -21.17 17.63 -24.39
N LEU A 158 -21.83 16.52 -24.05
CA LEU A 158 -21.27 15.46 -23.19
C LEU A 158 -20.00 14.84 -23.79
N ALA A 159 -19.88 14.75 -25.12
CA ALA A 159 -18.74 14.12 -25.77
C ALA A 159 -17.47 14.95 -25.54
N GLN A 160 -17.55 16.27 -25.72
CA GLN A 160 -16.48 17.21 -25.42
C GLN A 160 -16.13 17.22 -23.93
N CYS A 161 -17.14 17.11 -23.06
CA CYS A 161 -16.93 17.02 -21.60
C CYS A 161 -16.09 15.79 -21.24
N LYS A 162 -16.46 14.63 -21.78
CA LYS A 162 -15.69 13.38 -21.63
C LYS A 162 -14.30 13.49 -22.24
N GLU A 163 -14.14 14.06 -23.44
CA GLU A 163 -12.83 14.22 -24.07
C GLU A 163 -11.89 15.10 -23.23
N ALA A 164 -12.37 16.24 -22.74
CA ALA A 164 -11.63 17.13 -21.87
C ALA A 164 -11.18 16.43 -20.57
N CYS A 165 -12.07 15.64 -19.97
CA CYS A 165 -11.74 14.81 -18.82
C CYS A 165 -10.67 13.75 -19.13
N ALA A 166 -10.84 12.99 -20.22
CA ALA A 166 -9.89 11.96 -20.62
C ALA A 166 -8.48 12.53 -20.90
N ALA A 167 -8.41 13.76 -21.41
CA ALA A 167 -7.16 14.47 -21.69
C ALA A 167 -6.43 14.96 -20.42
N SER A 168 -7.15 15.23 -19.32
CA SER A 168 -6.56 15.85 -18.13
C SER A 168 -6.22 14.84 -17.04
N PRO A 169 -4.96 14.76 -16.56
CA PRO A 169 -4.44 13.68 -15.70
C PRO A 169 -5.16 13.52 -14.36
N VAL A 170 -5.84 14.56 -13.90
CA VAL A 170 -6.54 14.57 -12.62
C VAL A 170 -8.00 14.13 -12.72
N CYS A 171 -8.53 13.89 -13.92
CA CYS A 171 -9.93 13.49 -14.06
C CYS A 171 -10.27 12.08 -13.62
N SER A 172 -11.35 11.96 -12.88
CA SER A 172 -12.01 10.71 -12.50
C SER A 172 -13.40 10.53 -13.13
N GLY A 173 -14.02 11.60 -13.64
CA GLY A 173 -15.38 11.57 -14.18
C GLY A 173 -15.93 12.94 -14.54
N VAL A 174 -17.15 12.96 -15.07
CA VAL A 174 -17.86 14.18 -15.45
C VAL A 174 -19.32 14.15 -15.02
N GLU A 175 -19.83 15.31 -14.62
CA GLU A 175 -21.26 15.61 -14.59
C GLU A 175 -21.59 16.50 -15.79
N TYR A 176 -22.65 16.16 -16.52
CA TYR A 176 -23.09 16.97 -17.66
C TYR A 176 -24.60 17.15 -17.65
N GLY A 177 -25.07 18.40 -17.68
CA GLY A 177 -26.49 18.76 -17.69
C GLY A 177 -26.68 20.24 -17.95
N ASP A 178 -27.82 20.62 -18.54
CA ASP A 178 -28.16 22.02 -18.86
C ASP A 178 -27.08 22.80 -19.65
N GLY A 179 -26.33 22.10 -20.50
CA GLY A 179 -25.23 22.70 -21.27
C GLY A 179 -24.00 23.05 -20.42
N THR A 180 -23.91 22.51 -19.20
CA THR A 180 -22.77 22.67 -18.31
C THR A 180 -22.02 21.34 -18.14
N CYS A 181 -20.69 21.42 -18.04
CA CYS A 181 -19.80 20.30 -17.81
C CYS A 181 -19.05 20.54 -16.50
N GLU A 182 -19.14 19.62 -15.55
CA GLU A 182 -18.31 19.61 -14.35
C GLU A 182 -17.35 18.44 -14.38
N PHE A 183 -16.09 18.76 -14.15
CA PHE A 183 -14.96 17.85 -14.16
C PHE A 183 -14.69 17.39 -12.73
N TRP A 184 -14.74 16.08 -12.48
CA TRP A 184 -14.41 15.53 -11.18
C TRP A 184 -12.93 15.15 -11.10
N THR A 185 -12.26 15.64 -10.05
CA THR A 185 -10.82 15.42 -9.79
C THR A 185 -10.55 14.32 -8.76
N ARG A 186 -11.61 13.79 -8.16
CA ARG A 186 -11.59 12.66 -7.23
C ARG A 186 -12.67 11.67 -7.62
N PRO A 187 -12.52 10.37 -7.32
CA PRO A 187 -13.55 9.38 -7.64
C PRO A 187 -14.93 9.84 -7.17
N ILE A 188 -15.91 9.80 -8.06
CA ILE A 188 -17.30 10.12 -7.74
C ILE A 188 -17.81 9.01 -6.82
N GLY A 189 -18.14 9.37 -5.58
CA GLY A 189 -18.51 8.42 -4.54
C GLY A 189 -20.01 8.30 -4.29
N TYR A 190 -20.84 9.15 -4.91
CA TYR A 190 -22.30 9.10 -4.80
C TYR A 190 -22.99 9.81 -5.97
N THR A 191 -24.31 9.65 -6.10
CA THR A 191 -25.14 10.38 -7.08
C THR A 191 -26.49 10.74 -6.48
N VAL A 192 -27.04 11.89 -6.85
CA VAL A 192 -28.35 12.36 -6.40
C VAL A 192 -29.26 12.64 -7.60
N GLU A 193 -30.57 12.48 -7.43
CA GLU A 193 -31.54 12.78 -8.49
C GLU A 193 -31.44 14.24 -8.90
N SER A 194 -31.29 14.47 -10.21
CA SER A 194 -31.20 15.79 -10.81
C SER A 194 -31.66 15.70 -12.26
N PRO A 195 -32.94 16.03 -12.55
CA PRO A 195 -33.46 15.96 -13.91
C PRO A 195 -32.62 16.78 -14.89
N GLY A 196 -32.30 16.20 -16.05
CA GLY A 196 -31.46 16.81 -17.09
C GLY A 196 -29.95 16.60 -16.94
N TYR A 197 -29.50 15.98 -15.84
CA TYR A 197 -28.07 15.74 -15.58
C TYR A 197 -27.70 14.27 -15.80
N GLN A 198 -26.45 14.05 -16.20
CA GLN A 198 -25.87 12.72 -16.31
C GLN A 198 -24.54 12.67 -15.57
N CYS A 199 -24.39 11.68 -14.72
CA CYS A 199 -23.15 11.44 -14.00
C CYS A 199 -22.37 10.29 -14.63
N TRP A 200 -21.13 10.55 -15.04
CA TRP A 200 -20.25 9.59 -15.71
C TRP A 200 -18.92 9.48 -14.97
N ALA A 201 -18.38 8.27 -14.86
CA ALA A 201 -17.02 8.08 -14.35
C ALA A 201 -16.12 7.40 -15.38
N LEU A 202 -14.83 7.70 -15.26
CA LEU A 202 -13.76 7.22 -16.13
C LEU A 202 -13.13 5.98 -15.49
N ALA A 203 -13.45 4.79 -16.02
CA ALA A 203 -12.98 3.50 -15.51
C ALA A 203 -11.47 3.29 -15.64
N ALA A 204 -10.94 3.73 -16.77
CA ALA A 204 -9.54 3.63 -17.10
C ALA A 204 -9.23 4.72 -18.10
N ARG A 205 -8.20 5.52 -17.83
CA ARG A 205 -7.72 6.48 -18.81
C ARG A 205 -7.29 5.70 -20.06
N PRO A 206 -7.74 6.08 -21.27
CA PRO A 206 -7.10 5.61 -22.48
C PRO A 206 -5.60 5.86 -22.32
N PRO A 207 -4.72 4.91 -22.65
CA PRO A 207 -3.29 5.22 -22.68
C PRO A 207 -3.16 6.49 -23.52
N ALA A 208 -2.61 7.55 -22.91
CA ALA A 208 -2.43 8.80 -23.63
C ALA A 208 -1.80 8.45 -24.97
N PRO A 209 -2.33 8.96 -26.11
CA PRO A 209 -1.70 8.71 -27.40
C PRO A 209 -0.26 9.17 -27.23
N VAL A 210 0.65 8.19 -27.10
CA VAL A 210 2.06 8.47 -26.95
C VAL A 210 2.37 9.18 -28.25
N PRO A 211 2.73 10.48 -28.24
CA PRO A 211 3.12 11.13 -29.46
C PRO A 211 4.21 10.24 -30.03
N VAL A 212 3.93 9.64 -31.19
CA VAL A 212 4.88 8.82 -31.92
C VAL A 212 5.87 9.81 -32.50
N SER A 213 6.68 10.39 -31.60
CA SER A 213 7.84 11.17 -31.96
C SER A 213 8.72 10.18 -32.71
N ALA A 214 8.87 10.43 -34.01
CA ALA A 214 9.91 9.81 -34.81
C ALA A 214 11.17 9.82 -33.95
N ALA A 215 11.73 8.63 -33.70
CA ALA A 215 12.81 8.43 -32.75
C ALA A 215 14.05 9.22 -33.20
N THR A 216 14.09 10.49 -32.83
CA THR A 216 15.32 11.26 -32.76
C THR A 216 16.22 10.48 -31.82
N PRO A 217 17.45 10.12 -32.23
CA PRO A 217 18.38 9.43 -31.34
C PRO A 217 18.43 10.20 -30.02
N ALA A 218 18.09 9.51 -28.93
CA ALA A 218 17.98 10.13 -27.63
C ALA A 218 19.30 10.85 -27.33
N PRO A 219 19.28 12.14 -26.95
CA PRO A 219 20.50 12.86 -26.60
C PRO A 219 21.25 12.05 -25.53
N ALA A 220 22.59 12.07 -25.61
CA ALA A 220 23.43 11.40 -24.63
C ALA A 220 22.94 11.76 -23.21
N PRO A 221 22.78 10.76 -22.31
CA PRO A 221 22.21 11.00 -20.99
C PRO A 221 23.05 12.05 -20.26
N ALA A 222 22.37 13.03 -19.65
CA ALA A 222 23.03 14.02 -18.82
C ALA A 222 23.86 13.34 -17.72
N PRO A 223 25.02 13.91 -17.32
CA PRO A 223 25.81 13.37 -16.22
C PRO A 223 24.95 13.15 -14.98
N LEU A 224 25.16 12.02 -14.29
CA LEU A 224 24.44 11.73 -13.05
C LEU A 224 24.80 12.76 -11.97
N PRO A 225 23.84 13.18 -11.14
CA PRO A 225 24.15 13.98 -9.96
C PRO A 225 25.17 13.24 -9.07
N PRO A 226 26.06 13.97 -8.36
CA PRO A 226 26.99 13.35 -7.42
C PRO A 226 26.27 12.46 -6.40
N GLY A 227 26.80 11.25 -6.20
CA GLY A 227 26.21 10.29 -5.24
C GLY A 227 24.99 9.54 -5.76
N VAL A 228 24.69 9.59 -7.06
CA VAL A 228 23.64 8.78 -7.66
C VAL A 228 24.28 7.64 -8.44
N VAL A 229 23.72 6.43 -8.30
CA VAL A 229 24.11 5.25 -9.08
C VAL A 229 22.93 4.78 -9.93
N GLU A 230 23.24 4.22 -11.10
CA GLU A 230 22.25 3.57 -11.95
C GLU A 230 22.60 2.10 -12.17
N GLN A 231 21.58 1.30 -12.45
CA GLN A 231 21.72 -0.09 -12.83
C GLN A 231 20.77 -0.44 -13.99
N PRO A 232 21.23 -1.30 -14.92
CA PRO A 232 20.38 -1.74 -16.02
C PRO A 232 19.35 -2.77 -15.55
N ASN A 233 18.29 -2.95 -16.34
CA ASN A 233 17.26 -3.99 -16.17
C ASN A 233 16.48 -3.91 -14.85
N ALA A 234 16.35 -2.73 -14.26
CA ALA A 234 15.41 -2.54 -13.17
C ALA A 234 13.98 -2.33 -13.70
N GLN A 235 13.00 -2.63 -12.85
CA GLN A 235 11.59 -2.62 -13.22
C GLN A 235 11.06 -1.21 -13.47
N ILE A 236 11.54 -0.22 -12.71
CA ILE A 236 11.17 1.18 -12.86
C ILE A 236 12.39 1.94 -13.40
N PRO A 237 12.36 2.37 -14.67
CA PRO A 237 13.43 3.18 -15.24
C PRO A 237 13.44 4.58 -14.61
N THR A 238 14.56 5.30 -14.71
CA THR A 238 14.66 6.71 -14.36
C THR A 238 13.57 7.50 -15.10
N GLY A 239 12.92 8.45 -14.44
CA GLY A 239 11.76 9.16 -15.00
C GLY A 239 10.47 8.34 -15.00
N GLY A 240 10.51 7.07 -14.57
CA GLY A 240 9.34 6.23 -14.40
C GLY A 240 8.44 6.72 -13.25
N ASN A 241 7.16 6.38 -13.36
CA ASN A 241 6.19 6.66 -12.30
C ASN A 241 6.41 5.72 -11.12
N VAL A 242 6.41 6.29 -9.91
CA VAL A 242 6.50 5.57 -8.64
C VAL A 242 5.31 5.93 -7.79
N ARG A 243 4.49 4.92 -7.47
CA ARG A 243 3.37 4.97 -6.53
C ARG A 243 3.68 4.02 -5.38
N PHE A 244 3.70 4.53 -4.14
CA PHE A 244 3.99 3.69 -2.98
C PHE A 244 3.16 4.01 -1.75
N TYR A 245 2.81 3.00 -0.96
CA TYR A 245 2.03 3.21 0.27
C TYR A 245 2.81 2.76 1.49
N ALA A 246 2.78 3.57 2.55
CA ALA A 246 3.31 3.18 3.86
C ALA A 246 2.19 2.62 4.74
N VAL A 247 2.28 1.36 5.13
CA VAL A 247 1.34 0.73 6.07
C VAL A 247 2.07 0.49 7.38
N GLY A 248 1.63 1.10 8.47
CA GLY A 248 2.36 1.05 9.73
C GLY A 248 1.54 1.45 10.94
N THR A 249 2.23 1.44 12.08
CA THR A 249 1.62 1.80 13.36
C THR A 249 1.76 3.31 13.61
N SER A 250 2.07 3.71 14.85
CA SER A 250 2.45 5.09 15.16
C SER A 250 3.69 5.56 14.39
N ASN A 251 4.58 4.65 13.98
CA ASN A 251 5.74 4.99 13.16
C ASN A 251 5.35 5.43 11.73
N ALA A 252 4.23 4.99 11.17
CA ALA A 252 3.75 5.57 9.90
C ALA A 252 2.96 6.85 10.20
N ALA A 253 2.13 6.85 11.24
CA ALA A 253 1.22 7.95 11.56
C ALA A 253 1.93 9.25 12.06
N TRP A 254 3.07 9.13 12.74
CA TRP A 254 3.72 10.23 13.46
C TRP A 254 5.13 10.57 13.01
N GLN A 255 5.74 9.77 12.13
CA GLN A 255 7.11 10.01 11.67
C GLN A 255 7.15 10.50 10.22
N THR A 256 8.31 11.02 9.84
CA THR A 256 8.57 11.64 8.54
C THR A 256 9.25 10.72 7.54
N TRP A 257 9.65 9.50 7.93
CA TRP A 257 10.35 8.58 7.01
C TRP A 257 9.60 8.33 5.67
N PRO A 258 8.25 8.30 5.59
CA PRO A 258 7.58 8.19 4.30
C PRO A 258 7.79 9.45 3.43
N ASP A 259 7.77 10.63 4.05
CA ASP A 259 7.97 11.91 3.37
C ASP A 259 9.41 12.06 2.86
N GLN A 260 10.37 11.64 3.70
CA GLN A 260 11.77 11.59 3.32
C GLN A 260 12.00 10.63 2.15
N LEU A 261 11.38 9.44 2.18
CA LEU A 261 11.43 8.50 1.06
C LEU A 261 10.84 9.10 -0.22
N HIS A 262 9.69 9.79 -0.12
CA HIS A 262 9.06 10.48 -1.25
C HIS A 262 10.03 11.50 -1.88
N VAL A 263 10.66 12.35 -1.07
CA VAL A 263 11.63 13.34 -1.59
C VAL A 263 12.85 12.68 -2.19
N MET A 264 13.42 11.65 -1.55
CA MET A 264 14.55 10.93 -2.12
C MET A 264 14.23 10.35 -3.49
N LEU A 265 13.03 9.77 -3.67
CA LEU A 265 12.59 9.27 -4.98
C LEU A 265 12.48 10.39 -6.02
N ARG A 266 11.91 11.55 -5.65
CA ARG A 266 11.86 12.72 -6.56
C ARG A 266 13.25 13.25 -6.92
N GLN A 267 14.17 13.31 -5.96
CA GLN A 267 15.55 13.74 -6.18
C GLN A 267 16.33 12.78 -7.08
N LEU A 268 16.00 11.49 -7.06
CA LEU A 268 16.52 10.52 -8.02
C LEU A 268 15.90 10.66 -9.41
N GLY A 269 14.89 11.53 -9.58
CA GLY A 269 14.25 11.78 -10.87
C GLY A 269 13.12 10.80 -11.19
N TYR A 270 12.48 10.21 -10.17
CA TYR A 270 11.23 9.48 -10.35
C TYR A 270 10.03 10.42 -10.31
N ASN A 271 9.02 10.10 -11.11
CA ASN A 271 7.73 10.78 -11.07
C ASN A 271 6.91 10.16 -9.93
N VAL A 272 6.98 10.77 -8.75
CA VAL A 272 6.23 10.28 -7.58
C VAL A 272 4.86 10.95 -7.55
N ASP A 273 3.87 10.20 -8.04
CA ASP A 273 2.46 10.59 -8.07
C ASP A 273 1.67 9.75 -7.07
N MET A 274 1.00 10.45 -6.16
CA MET A 274 0.44 9.89 -4.94
C MET A 274 -0.99 10.37 -4.74
N GLU A 275 -1.93 9.59 -5.23
CA GLU A 275 -3.35 9.82 -4.94
C GLU A 275 -3.66 9.46 -3.48
N PRO A 276 -4.49 10.27 -2.79
CA PRO A 276 -4.99 9.92 -1.47
C PRO A 276 -5.67 8.56 -1.48
N LEU A 277 -5.35 7.71 -0.50
CA LEU A 277 -6.08 6.46 -0.29
C LEU A 277 -7.52 6.79 0.09
N GLY A 278 -8.49 6.29 -0.69
CA GLY A 278 -9.92 6.32 -0.36
C GLY A 278 -10.30 5.39 0.80
N ILE A 279 -9.35 5.09 1.71
CA ILE A 279 -9.55 4.18 2.84
C ILE A 279 -9.77 5.00 4.11
N PRO A 280 -10.80 4.72 4.92
CA PRO A 280 -11.00 5.36 6.21
C PRO A 280 -9.75 5.28 7.11
N GLY A 281 -9.33 6.43 7.65
CA GLY A 281 -8.14 6.53 8.51
C GLY A 281 -6.81 6.61 7.75
N ALA A 282 -6.84 6.65 6.42
CA ALA A 282 -5.67 7.06 5.65
C ALA A 282 -5.25 8.49 6.01
N LEU A 283 -3.94 8.69 6.11
CA LEU A 283 -3.33 9.98 6.34
C LEU A 283 -2.49 10.34 5.10
N THR A 284 -2.39 11.61 4.78
CA THR A 284 -1.48 12.12 3.74
C THR A 284 -0.28 12.85 4.34
N GLN A 285 -0.35 13.19 5.63
CA GLN A 285 0.68 13.85 6.39
C GLN A 285 0.77 13.27 7.81
N PRO A 286 1.92 13.37 8.48
CA PRO A 286 2.02 12.96 9.86
C PRO A 286 1.19 13.88 10.77
N SER A 287 0.49 13.29 11.73
CA SER A 287 -0.37 14.08 12.65
C SER A 287 0.39 14.82 13.75
N LYS A 288 1.64 14.40 14.04
CA LYS A 288 2.48 14.93 15.14
C LYS A 288 3.98 14.81 14.83
N ALA A 289 4.39 15.03 13.59
CA ALA A 289 5.80 14.90 13.22
C ALA A 289 6.67 16.04 13.76
N GLN A 290 7.96 15.74 13.85
CA GLN A 290 9.01 16.74 14.01
C GLN A 290 9.23 17.51 12.71
N VAL A 291 9.76 18.72 12.84
CA VAL A 291 10.29 19.51 11.73
C VAL A 291 11.78 19.15 11.56
N CYS A 292 12.11 18.55 10.42
CA CYS A 292 13.47 18.21 10.04
C CYS A 292 14.18 19.36 9.32
N ALA A 293 15.52 19.31 9.24
CA ALA A 293 16.32 20.37 8.61
C ALA A 293 15.99 20.61 7.13
N ASP A 294 15.49 19.57 6.47
CA ASP A 294 15.08 19.49 5.06
C ASP A 294 13.55 19.44 4.90
N ALA A 295 12.78 19.72 5.96
CA ALA A 295 11.32 19.68 5.95
C ALA A 295 10.68 20.56 4.88
N ALA A 296 11.31 21.69 4.51
CA ALA A 296 10.83 22.55 3.45
C ALA A 296 10.71 21.83 2.09
N SER A 297 11.50 20.76 1.87
CA SER A 297 11.46 19.99 0.62
C SER A 297 10.29 19.00 0.53
N TRP A 298 9.60 18.73 1.65
CA TRP A 298 8.43 17.83 1.67
C TRP A 298 7.19 18.36 2.36
N SER A 299 7.21 19.56 2.94
CA SER A 299 6.05 20.10 3.66
C SER A 299 4.79 20.25 2.79
N SER A 300 4.95 20.38 1.48
CA SER A 300 3.87 20.43 0.49
C SER A 300 3.47 19.06 -0.06
N LEU A 301 4.19 17.99 0.28
CA LEU A 301 3.90 16.67 -0.25
C LEU A 301 2.70 16.05 0.47
N SER A 302 1.88 15.37 -0.33
CA SER A 302 0.88 14.44 0.14
C SER A 302 1.48 13.03 0.00
N THR A 303 1.85 12.43 1.12
CA THR A 303 2.43 11.07 1.14
C THR A 303 1.45 10.11 1.84
N PRO A 304 0.64 9.38 1.06
CA PRO A 304 -0.33 8.42 1.56
C PRO A 304 0.28 7.38 2.49
N ARG A 305 -0.35 7.25 3.67
CA ARG A 305 0.01 6.26 4.67
C ARG A 305 -1.20 5.77 5.44
N MET A 306 -1.18 4.48 5.76
CA MET A 306 -2.13 3.83 6.66
C MET A 306 -1.47 3.68 8.02
N GLY A 307 -1.65 4.68 8.89
CA GLY A 307 -1.01 4.76 10.19
C GLY A 307 -1.98 4.53 11.35
N MET A 308 -2.00 3.33 11.94
CA MET A 308 -2.85 3.05 13.11
C MET A 308 -2.05 3.05 14.41
N ILE A 309 -2.22 4.11 15.20
CA ILE A 309 -1.43 4.34 16.40
C ILE A 309 -1.67 3.23 17.43
N GLY A 310 -0.58 2.62 17.86
CA GLY A 310 -0.58 1.58 18.89
C GLY A 310 -1.14 0.22 18.45
N TRP A 311 -1.56 0.08 17.20
CA TRP A 311 -1.95 -1.22 16.65
C TRP A 311 -0.72 -2.13 16.52
N SER A 312 -0.97 -3.43 16.54
CA SER A 312 0.04 -4.47 16.24
C SER A 312 -0.28 -5.10 14.89
N SER A 313 0.57 -6.01 14.39
CA SER A 313 0.44 -6.57 13.04
C SER A 313 -0.92 -7.20 12.75
N TRP A 314 -1.52 -7.88 13.74
CA TRP A 314 -2.86 -8.50 13.60
C TRP A 314 -3.97 -7.48 13.37
N GLY A 315 -3.79 -6.23 13.77
CA GLY A 315 -4.78 -5.18 13.50
C GLY A 315 -4.97 -4.91 12.00
N PHE A 316 -3.98 -5.23 11.18
CA PHE A 316 -3.99 -5.00 9.74
C PHE A 316 -4.26 -6.26 8.92
N ALA A 317 -4.22 -7.44 9.54
CA ALA A 317 -4.17 -8.72 8.82
C ALA A 317 -5.55 -9.36 8.62
N TYR A 318 -6.59 -8.84 9.26
CA TYR A 318 -7.92 -9.45 9.29
C TYR A 318 -9.01 -8.45 8.90
N ASP A 319 -10.09 -8.99 8.32
CA ASP A 319 -11.19 -8.19 7.79
C ASP A 319 -12.23 -7.85 8.87
N SER A 320 -12.34 -8.70 9.88
CA SER A 320 -13.36 -8.58 10.93
C SER A 320 -12.95 -9.30 12.23
N LYS A 321 -13.87 -9.28 13.20
CA LYS A 321 -13.79 -10.06 14.45
C LYS A 321 -14.58 -11.37 14.38
N ALA A 322 -15.02 -11.81 13.19
CA ALA A 322 -15.88 -12.98 13.05
C ALA A 322 -15.19 -14.30 13.42
N ASP A 323 -13.86 -14.37 13.30
CA ASP A 323 -13.03 -15.52 13.68
C ASP A 323 -12.53 -15.47 15.14
N CYS A 324 -13.10 -14.58 15.95
CA CYS A 324 -12.81 -14.52 17.38
C CYS A 324 -13.70 -15.48 18.16
N ASP A 325 -13.14 -16.08 19.20
CA ASP A 325 -13.92 -16.79 20.19
C ASP A 325 -14.80 -15.85 21.02
N ALA A 326 -15.63 -16.42 21.88
CA ALA A 326 -16.54 -15.68 22.76
C ALA A 326 -15.81 -14.74 23.74
N GLU A 327 -14.51 -14.94 23.97
CA GLU A 327 -13.69 -14.09 24.82
C GLU A 327 -12.97 -12.98 24.03
N GLY A 328 -13.15 -12.94 22.71
CA GLY A 328 -12.54 -11.93 21.84
C GLY A 328 -11.08 -12.23 21.46
N TYR A 329 -10.69 -13.51 21.42
CA TYR A 329 -9.36 -13.95 20.99
C TYR A 329 -9.44 -14.84 19.75
N ARG A 330 -8.36 -14.89 18.97
CA ARG A 330 -8.18 -15.81 17.84
C ARG A 330 -6.85 -16.53 17.94
N GLN A 331 -6.74 -17.69 17.32
CA GLN A 331 -5.48 -18.44 17.29
C GLN A 331 -4.58 -17.94 16.15
N ILE A 332 -3.37 -17.49 16.49
CA ILE A 332 -2.35 -17.05 15.51
C ILE A 332 -1.04 -17.75 15.87
N ALA A 333 -0.55 -18.59 14.95
CA ALA A 333 0.67 -19.36 15.16
C ALA A 333 0.72 -20.15 16.49
N GLY A 334 -0.43 -20.67 16.92
CA GLY A 334 -0.57 -21.45 18.16
C GLY A 334 -0.75 -20.62 19.44
N TYR A 335 -0.83 -19.28 19.34
CA TYR A 335 -1.07 -18.40 20.48
C TYR A 335 -2.47 -17.78 20.42
N PRO A 336 -3.16 -17.64 21.56
CA PRO A 336 -4.35 -16.80 21.64
C PRO A 336 -3.93 -15.33 21.48
N VAL A 337 -4.52 -14.61 20.53
CA VAL A 337 -4.24 -13.19 20.27
C VAL A 337 -5.55 -12.40 20.28
N SER A 338 -5.56 -11.29 21.01
CA SER A 338 -6.74 -10.44 21.14
C SER A 338 -7.17 -9.88 19.79
N CYS A 339 -8.47 -9.93 19.52
CA CYS A 339 -9.09 -9.29 18.38
C CYS A 339 -9.28 -7.77 18.54
N THR A 340 -8.80 -7.20 19.65
CA THR A 340 -8.85 -5.76 19.88
C THR A 340 -7.70 -5.06 19.16
N ASN A 341 -8.06 -4.27 18.15
CA ASN A 341 -7.12 -3.45 17.39
C ASN A 341 -6.92 -2.12 18.12
N ALA A 342 -6.04 -2.10 19.12
CA ALA A 342 -5.75 -0.89 19.88
C ALA A 342 -4.43 -0.98 20.63
N TRP A 343 -3.98 0.16 21.17
CA TRP A 343 -2.82 0.21 22.05
C TRP A 343 -2.95 -0.78 23.21
N ALA A 344 -1.97 -1.68 23.35
CA ALA A 344 -1.94 -2.71 24.38
C ALA A 344 -3.22 -3.57 24.43
N CYS A 345 -3.92 -3.69 23.30
CA CYS A 345 -5.23 -4.37 23.19
C CYS A 345 -6.27 -3.84 24.18
N ASN A 346 -6.10 -2.59 24.64
CA ASN A 346 -6.91 -2.03 25.69
C ASN A 346 -8.28 -1.61 25.14
N PRO A 347 -9.40 -2.14 25.68
CA PRO A 347 -10.74 -1.82 25.20
C PRO A 347 -11.07 -0.32 25.24
N LYS A 348 -10.45 0.46 26.13
CA LYS A 348 -10.63 1.93 26.22
C LYS A 348 -10.21 2.70 24.96
N TRP A 349 -9.45 2.05 24.08
CA TRP A 349 -9.01 2.60 22.81
C TRP A 349 -9.79 2.04 21.62
N GLN A 350 -10.75 1.13 21.84
CA GLN A 350 -11.66 0.66 20.79
C GLN A 350 -12.51 1.82 20.26
N GLY A 351 -12.75 1.84 18.95
CA GLY A 351 -13.56 2.86 18.28
C GLY A 351 -12.88 4.23 18.09
N LYS A 352 -11.69 4.46 18.66
CA LYS A 352 -10.93 5.71 18.42
C LYS A 352 -10.30 5.79 17.03
N TYR A 353 -10.12 4.65 16.38
CA TYR A 353 -9.64 4.56 15.01
C TYR A 353 -10.70 3.83 14.18
N PRO A 354 -10.92 4.24 12.92
CA PRO A 354 -11.81 3.51 12.04
C PRO A 354 -11.33 2.07 11.90
N SER A 355 -12.26 1.13 11.79
CA SER A 355 -11.92 -0.26 11.50
C SER A 355 -11.25 -0.33 10.14
N LEU A 356 -10.01 -0.80 10.10
CA LEU A 356 -9.31 -1.08 8.87
C LEU A 356 -9.44 -2.57 8.55
N ASN A 357 -10.15 -2.86 7.48
CA ASN A 357 -10.30 -4.21 6.94
C ASN A 357 -9.11 -4.52 6.01
N ALA A 358 -8.49 -5.70 6.17
CA ALA A 358 -7.32 -6.08 5.40
C ALA A 358 -7.58 -6.20 3.89
N THR A 359 -8.77 -6.64 3.48
CA THR A 359 -9.22 -6.63 2.08
C THR A 359 -9.36 -5.20 1.55
N ALA A 360 -9.98 -4.29 2.31
CA ALA A 360 -10.09 -2.88 1.90
C ALA A 360 -8.70 -2.23 1.75
N LEU A 361 -7.77 -2.55 2.66
CA LEU A 361 -6.37 -2.14 2.55
C LEU A 361 -5.74 -2.68 1.27
N ALA A 362 -5.83 -3.99 1.03
CA ALA A 362 -5.26 -4.62 -0.15
C ALA A 362 -5.81 -4.03 -1.46
N VAL A 363 -7.12 -3.75 -1.51
CA VAL A 363 -7.77 -3.09 -2.65
C VAL A 363 -7.21 -1.69 -2.86
N GLY A 364 -7.08 -0.89 -1.79
CA GLY A 364 -6.62 0.49 -1.94
C GLY A 364 -5.13 0.64 -2.26
N VAL A 365 -4.31 -0.42 -2.14
CA VAL A 365 -2.88 -0.40 -2.51
C VAL A 365 -2.55 -1.24 -3.74
N ARG A 366 -3.57 -1.75 -4.46
CA ARG A 366 -3.38 -2.70 -5.56
C ARG A 366 -2.65 -2.13 -6.78
N ASP A 367 -2.64 -0.82 -6.93
CA ASP A 367 -2.02 -0.06 -8.02
C ASP A 367 -0.62 0.45 -7.67
N ALA A 368 -0.13 0.14 -6.46
CA ALA A 368 1.20 0.52 -6.02
C ALA A 368 2.29 -0.17 -6.85
N ASN A 369 3.38 0.54 -7.12
CA ASN A 369 4.62 -0.12 -7.51
C ASN A 369 5.19 -0.91 -6.33
N PHE A 370 5.13 -0.33 -5.13
CA PHE A 370 5.52 -1.02 -3.90
C PHE A 370 4.75 -0.55 -2.66
N VAL A 371 4.69 -1.41 -1.65
CA VAL A 371 4.09 -1.12 -0.34
C VAL A 371 5.12 -1.37 0.75
N VAL A 372 5.31 -0.41 1.65
CA VAL A 372 6.22 -0.54 2.79
C VAL A 372 5.42 -0.94 4.03
N LEU A 373 5.65 -2.15 4.53
CA LEU A 373 5.02 -2.67 5.74
C LEU A 373 5.92 -2.42 6.95
N SER A 374 5.42 -1.63 7.89
CA SER A 374 6.09 -1.28 9.16
C SER A 374 5.12 -1.45 10.36
N ASN A 375 4.09 -2.26 10.18
CA ASN A 375 2.94 -2.42 11.06
C ASN A 375 3.15 -3.38 12.25
N TRP A 376 4.38 -3.84 12.49
CA TRP A 376 4.69 -4.88 13.48
C TRP A 376 5.56 -4.43 14.65
N ILE A 377 5.88 -3.13 14.73
CA ILE A 377 6.80 -2.57 15.75
C ILE A 377 6.29 -2.79 17.19
N ASN A 378 4.97 -2.90 17.36
CA ASN A 378 4.32 -3.05 18.67
C ASN A 378 4.18 -4.51 19.15
N ASP A 379 4.35 -5.50 18.28
CA ASP A 379 4.10 -6.92 18.59
C ASP A 379 4.98 -7.40 19.76
N ALA A 380 6.30 -7.24 19.64
CA ALA A 380 7.25 -7.61 20.69
C ALA A 380 7.05 -6.79 21.98
N LYS A 381 6.51 -5.57 21.88
CA LYS A 381 6.18 -4.74 23.04
C LYS A 381 4.96 -5.31 23.79
N ALA A 382 3.95 -5.75 23.05
CA ALA A 382 2.77 -6.40 23.60
C ALA A 382 3.13 -7.71 24.32
N ALA A 383 4.06 -8.50 23.77
CA ALA A 383 4.50 -9.75 24.38
C ALA A 383 5.36 -9.54 25.64
N ARG A 384 6.19 -8.49 25.69
CA ARG A 384 7.15 -8.27 26.79
C ARG A 384 6.55 -7.60 28.03
N GLN A 385 5.54 -6.74 27.87
CA GLN A 385 4.98 -5.98 29.00
C GLN A 385 3.87 -6.79 29.69
N ALA A 386 3.95 -6.98 31.01
CA ALA A 386 3.02 -7.83 31.76
C ALA A 386 1.53 -7.49 31.51
N GLY A 387 1.15 -6.21 31.59
CA GLY A 387 -0.23 -5.77 31.32
C GLY A 387 -0.67 -6.07 29.88
N PRO A 388 0.03 -5.56 28.86
CA PRO A 388 -0.24 -5.91 27.47
C PRO A 388 -0.21 -7.41 27.18
N ARG A 389 0.68 -8.20 27.78
CA ARG A 389 0.73 -9.66 27.58
C ARG A 389 -0.54 -10.33 28.09
N LYS A 390 -1.01 -9.92 29.26
CA LYS A 390 -2.29 -10.39 29.82
C LYS A 390 -3.47 -10.14 28.89
N VAL A 391 -3.56 -8.94 28.33
CA VAL A 391 -4.72 -8.53 27.53
C VAL A 391 -4.60 -8.96 26.06
N CYS A 392 -3.41 -8.87 25.47
CA CYS A 392 -3.18 -9.21 24.08
C CYS A 392 -3.01 -10.71 23.85
N TYR A 393 -2.47 -11.45 24.82
CA TYR A 393 -2.11 -12.85 24.66
C TYR A 393 -2.74 -13.78 25.70
N LYS A 394 -3.75 -13.34 26.44
CA LYS A 394 -4.43 -14.14 27.48
C LYS A 394 -3.44 -14.79 28.47
N ASP A 395 -2.41 -14.02 28.87
CA ASP A 395 -1.31 -14.49 29.73
C ASP A 395 -0.54 -15.72 29.20
N ALA A 396 -0.57 -16.00 27.89
CA ALA A 396 0.20 -17.08 27.28
C ALA A 396 1.72 -16.93 27.53
N ASP A 397 2.43 -18.06 27.53
CA ASP A 397 3.90 -18.11 27.61
C ASP A 397 4.54 -17.66 26.27
N ILE A 398 4.46 -16.35 26.05
CA ILE A 398 5.00 -15.66 24.88
C ILE A 398 5.98 -14.58 25.33
N ASP A 399 7.17 -14.59 24.72
CA ASP A 399 8.17 -13.55 24.86
C ASP A 399 8.32 -12.76 23.55
N ALA A 400 9.25 -11.81 23.52
CA ALA A 400 9.48 -11.00 22.34
C ALA A 400 9.88 -11.83 21.11
N LEU A 401 10.74 -12.84 21.26
CA LEU A 401 11.18 -13.68 20.14
C LEU A 401 10.06 -14.60 19.66
N LYS A 402 9.32 -15.25 20.57
CA LYS A 402 8.14 -16.04 20.23
C LYS A 402 7.06 -15.22 19.52
N SER A 403 6.90 -13.94 19.87
CA SER A 403 5.94 -13.06 19.17
C SER A 403 6.25 -12.86 17.68
N THR A 404 7.48 -13.13 17.23
CA THR A 404 7.82 -13.08 15.81
C THR A 404 7.08 -14.15 14.99
N ASP A 405 6.61 -15.24 15.59
CA ASP A 405 5.73 -16.22 14.92
C ASP A 405 4.36 -15.60 14.60
N VAL A 406 3.78 -14.88 15.56
CA VAL A 406 2.53 -14.13 15.40
C VAL A 406 2.73 -13.03 14.35
N THR A 407 3.81 -12.25 14.46
CA THR A 407 4.16 -11.21 13.47
C THR A 407 4.26 -11.77 12.06
N ALA A 408 5.04 -12.84 11.86
CA ALA A 408 5.23 -13.43 10.55
C ALA A 408 3.93 -13.99 9.96
N ALA A 409 3.09 -14.65 10.76
CA ALA A 409 1.79 -15.14 10.32
C ALA A 409 0.89 -14.00 9.81
N ASN A 410 0.85 -12.87 10.53
CA ASN A 410 0.05 -11.71 10.15
C ASN A 410 0.61 -10.98 8.92
N LEU A 411 1.93 -10.80 8.84
CA LEU A 411 2.57 -10.19 7.66
C LEU A 411 2.29 -11.03 6.42
N LYS A 412 2.49 -12.35 6.47
CA LYS A 412 2.18 -13.25 5.34
C LYS A 412 0.73 -13.14 4.90
N ARG A 413 -0.20 -13.08 5.85
CA ARG A 413 -1.63 -12.93 5.55
C ARG A 413 -1.92 -11.63 4.80
N LEU A 414 -1.38 -10.51 5.28
CA LEU A 414 -1.55 -9.21 4.63
C LEU A 414 -0.88 -9.17 3.25
N ILE A 415 0.36 -9.67 3.14
CA ILE A 415 1.11 -9.77 1.88
C ILE A 415 0.30 -10.53 0.84
N ARG A 416 -0.18 -11.73 1.18
CA ARG A 416 -0.99 -12.56 0.26
C ARG A 416 -2.30 -11.89 -0.13
N LYS A 417 -2.93 -11.13 0.77
CA LYS A 417 -4.12 -10.33 0.43
C LYS A 417 -3.79 -9.24 -0.59
N ILE A 418 -2.68 -8.52 -0.41
CA ILE A 418 -2.21 -7.51 -1.38
C ILE A 418 -1.90 -8.18 -2.73
N HIS A 419 -1.16 -9.29 -2.73
CA HIS A 419 -0.82 -10.00 -3.97
C HIS A 419 -2.01 -10.68 -4.64
N ALA A 420 -3.06 -11.04 -3.89
CA ALA A 420 -4.32 -11.49 -4.47
C ALA A 420 -5.03 -10.38 -5.26
N GLN A 421 -4.81 -9.10 -4.90
CA GLN A 421 -5.30 -7.97 -5.69
C GLN A 421 -4.38 -7.63 -6.85
N ASN A 422 -3.06 -7.65 -6.63
CA ASN A 422 -2.08 -7.48 -7.68
C ASN A 422 -0.75 -8.16 -7.32
N PRO A 423 -0.38 -9.27 -7.98
CA PRO A 423 0.85 -10.00 -7.67
C PRO A 423 2.12 -9.24 -8.10
N ALA A 424 2.02 -8.18 -8.92
CA ALA A 424 3.16 -7.38 -9.35
C ALA A 424 3.67 -6.42 -8.26
N VAL A 425 2.82 -6.05 -7.30
CA VAL A 425 3.15 -5.13 -6.19
C VAL A 425 4.35 -5.67 -5.41
N LYS A 426 5.38 -4.84 -5.24
CA LYS A 426 6.52 -5.19 -4.39
C LYS A 426 6.21 -4.88 -2.94
N ILE A 427 6.52 -5.80 -2.05
CA ILE A 427 6.39 -5.56 -0.62
C ILE A 427 7.78 -5.36 -0.03
N VAL A 428 7.96 -4.26 0.70
CA VAL A 428 9.16 -4.02 1.50
C VAL A 428 8.75 -4.05 2.96
N VAL A 429 9.16 -5.07 3.70
CA VAL A 429 8.97 -5.11 5.16
C VAL A 429 10.11 -4.36 5.82
N LEU A 430 9.79 -3.27 6.49
CA LEU A 430 10.75 -2.43 7.18
C LEU A 430 11.14 -3.07 8.52
N ALA A 431 12.45 -3.12 8.78
CA ALA A 431 12.98 -3.58 10.05
C ALA A 431 12.43 -2.75 11.22
N ARG A 432 12.37 -3.38 12.39
CA ARG A 432 12.00 -2.71 13.63
C ARG A 432 13.22 -2.00 14.20
N TYR A 433 13.03 -0.74 14.59
CA TYR A 433 14.04 0.02 15.33
C TYR A 433 14.08 -0.36 16.82
N ALA A 434 15.18 -0.03 17.50
CA ALA A 434 15.34 -0.33 18.92
C ALA A 434 14.39 0.48 19.81
N ASP A 435 13.78 -0.17 20.82
CA ASP A 435 12.97 0.51 21.84
C ASP A 435 13.89 0.90 23.01
N THR A 436 14.14 2.19 23.21
CA THR A 436 15.11 2.67 24.21
C THR A 436 14.48 3.02 25.57
N ARG A 437 13.15 3.11 25.66
CA ARG A 437 12.26 3.42 26.83
C ARG A 437 12.62 4.55 27.81
N GLN A 438 13.89 4.89 27.98
CA GLN A 438 14.43 5.77 29.02
C GLN A 438 15.49 6.73 28.47
N VAL A 439 16.22 6.32 27.43
CA VAL A 439 17.30 7.10 26.80
C VAL A 439 16.95 7.46 25.35
N VAL A 440 17.58 8.49 24.80
CA VAL A 440 17.38 8.92 23.40
C VAL A 440 18.41 8.32 22.44
N TYR A 441 19.14 7.28 22.88
CA TYR A 441 20.22 6.65 22.12
C TYR A 441 20.05 5.13 22.04
N PRO A 442 20.28 4.52 20.87
CA PRO A 442 20.49 3.08 20.76
C PRO A 442 21.70 2.69 21.61
N ASN A 443 21.61 1.54 22.28
CA ASN A 443 22.70 1.05 23.12
C ASN A 443 22.89 -0.47 22.97
N GLU A 444 24.04 -0.94 23.45
CA GLU A 444 24.45 -2.34 23.34
C GLU A 444 23.49 -3.33 24.00
N ARG A 445 22.62 -2.88 24.92
CA ARG A 445 21.64 -3.77 25.57
C ARG A 445 20.42 -4.02 24.69
N THR A 446 20.00 -3.05 23.88
CA THR A 446 18.76 -3.13 23.12
C THR A 446 18.96 -3.62 21.69
N LEU A 447 20.10 -3.30 21.07
CA LEU A 447 20.39 -3.69 19.69
C LEU A 447 20.40 -5.21 19.45
N PRO A 448 21.06 -6.05 20.27
CA PRO A 448 21.12 -7.49 19.99
C PRO A 448 19.74 -8.14 19.94
N LEU A 449 18.84 -7.78 20.87
CA LEU A 449 17.47 -8.28 20.86
C LEU A 449 16.72 -7.82 19.60
N VAL A 450 16.87 -6.55 19.20
CA VAL A 450 16.15 -6.01 18.05
C VAL A 450 16.62 -6.64 16.74
N ARG A 451 17.94 -6.85 16.58
CA ARG A 451 18.51 -7.61 15.46
C ARG A 451 17.96 -9.03 15.42
N ALA A 452 17.98 -9.74 16.54
CA ALA A 452 17.42 -11.09 16.62
C ALA A 452 15.92 -11.14 16.25
N LEU A 453 15.14 -10.12 16.62
CA LEU A 453 13.74 -10.00 16.21
C LEU A 453 13.60 -9.75 14.69
N ASN A 454 14.40 -8.83 14.14
CA ASN A 454 14.41 -8.54 12.70
C ASN A 454 14.81 -9.77 11.88
N ASP A 455 15.89 -10.45 12.27
CA ASP A 455 16.37 -11.68 11.64
C ASP A 455 15.32 -12.78 11.68
N ALA A 456 14.66 -12.98 12.83
CA ALA A 456 13.62 -13.98 12.98
C ALA A 456 12.39 -13.69 12.09
N VAL A 457 11.95 -12.42 12.00
CA VAL A 457 10.83 -12.05 11.10
C VAL A 457 11.24 -12.21 9.64
N LYS A 458 12.41 -11.68 9.25
CA LYS A 458 12.98 -11.77 7.90
C LYS A 458 13.05 -13.21 7.42
N ALA A 459 13.66 -14.09 8.21
CA ALA A 459 13.79 -15.51 7.90
C ALA A 459 12.43 -16.20 7.69
N LYS A 460 11.40 -15.79 8.43
CA LYS A 460 10.06 -16.37 8.34
C LYS A 460 9.29 -15.88 7.12
N ILE A 461 9.54 -14.67 6.60
CA ILE A 461 8.76 -14.08 5.48
C ILE A 461 9.45 -14.11 4.12
N GLN A 462 10.77 -14.35 4.06
CA GLN A 462 11.55 -14.31 2.80
C GLN A 462 11.08 -15.26 1.68
N GLY A 463 10.18 -16.21 1.97
CA GLY A 463 9.57 -17.09 0.98
C GLY A 463 8.30 -16.53 0.33
N GLU A 464 7.78 -15.37 0.77
CA GLU A 464 6.65 -14.74 0.11
C GLU A 464 7.10 -14.08 -1.21
N PRO A 465 6.33 -14.23 -2.31
CA PRO A 465 6.72 -13.69 -3.60
C PRO A 465 6.84 -12.16 -3.54
N ASN A 466 7.73 -11.57 -4.34
CA ASN A 466 7.89 -10.12 -4.44
C ASN A 466 8.00 -9.39 -3.08
N THR A 467 8.55 -10.07 -2.07
CA THR A 467 8.68 -9.56 -0.70
C THR A 467 10.14 -9.44 -0.34
N TYR A 468 10.50 -8.25 0.14
CA TYR A 468 11.86 -7.87 0.49
C TYR A 468 11.89 -7.34 1.91
N PHE A 469 13.06 -7.34 2.53
CA PHE A 469 13.25 -6.85 3.88
C PHE A 469 14.24 -5.69 3.86
N ALA A 470 13.80 -4.51 4.29
CA ALA A 470 14.66 -3.33 4.42
C ALA A 470 15.29 -3.33 5.81
N ASP A 471 16.54 -3.79 5.86
CA ASP A 471 17.31 -3.88 7.08
C ASP A 471 18.02 -2.56 7.40
N PHE A 472 18.14 -2.23 8.68
CA PHE A 472 18.92 -1.07 9.11
C PHE A 472 19.33 -1.19 10.57
N ASP A 473 20.40 -0.48 10.90
CA ASP A 473 20.84 -0.22 12.27
C ASP A 473 20.82 1.28 12.54
N PHE A 474 20.80 1.64 13.83
CA PHE A 474 21.08 3.01 14.26
C PHE A 474 22.48 3.08 14.86
N PRO A 475 23.20 4.20 14.69
CA PRO A 475 24.50 4.38 15.32
C PRO A 475 24.34 4.37 16.85
N LEU A 476 25.27 3.66 17.51
CA LEU A 476 25.32 3.57 18.97
C LEU A 476 25.58 4.95 19.58
N ASN A 477 24.97 5.22 20.74
CA ASN A 477 25.18 6.43 21.53
C ASN A 477 24.82 7.75 20.84
N GLU A 478 24.17 7.70 19.68
CA GLU A 478 23.70 8.89 18.97
C GLU A 478 22.24 9.21 19.30
N ASN A 479 21.89 10.49 19.26
CA ASN A 479 20.52 10.93 19.47
C ASN A 479 19.65 10.59 18.26
N MET A 480 18.93 9.47 18.34
CA MET A 480 18.11 8.91 17.25
C MET A 480 16.62 8.92 17.55
N PHE A 481 16.19 9.38 18.72
CA PHE A 481 14.79 9.35 19.16
C PHE A 481 14.27 10.75 19.48
N GLN A 482 12.95 10.90 19.42
CA GLN A 482 12.28 12.17 19.72
C GLN A 482 12.37 12.50 21.21
N THR A 483 12.50 13.79 21.54
CA THR A 483 12.52 14.25 22.94
C THR A 483 11.19 14.02 23.64
N LEU A 484 10.07 14.31 22.98
CA LEU A 484 8.71 14.13 23.52
C LEU A 484 8.27 12.67 23.56
N SER A 485 8.83 11.84 22.66
CA SER A 485 8.50 10.43 22.56
C SER A 485 9.76 9.62 22.31
N LYS A 486 10.44 9.25 23.41
CA LYS A 486 11.68 8.45 23.40
C LYS A 486 11.53 7.03 22.81
N VAL A 487 10.36 6.70 22.27
CA VAL A 487 10.07 5.43 21.61
C VAL A 487 9.90 5.57 20.10
N HIS A 488 9.92 6.81 19.58
CA HIS A 488 9.86 7.08 18.15
C HIS A 488 11.21 7.64 17.69
N PRO A 489 11.75 7.15 16.57
CA PRO A 489 12.77 7.82 15.80
C PRO A 489 12.53 9.31 15.60
N ASN A 490 13.62 10.09 15.67
CA ASN A 490 13.65 11.49 15.27
C ASN A 490 14.01 11.63 13.78
N CYS A 491 14.21 12.84 13.27
CA CYS A 491 14.52 13.07 11.86
C CYS A 491 15.72 12.23 11.35
N ARG A 492 16.76 12.03 12.17
CA ARG A 492 17.93 11.20 11.82
C ARG A 492 17.55 9.73 11.68
N GLY A 493 16.76 9.21 12.61
CA GLY A 493 16.28 7.83 12.55
C GLY A 493 15.32 7.61 11.38
N ASP A 494 14.45 8.57 11.11
CA ASP A 494 13.56 8.55 9.95
C ASP A 494 14.34 8.54 8.63
N LYS A 495 15.43 9.30 8.55
CA LYS A 495 16.34 9.29 7.38
C LYS A 495 16.95 7.92 7.14
N VAL A 496 17.46 7.28 8.19
CA VAL A 496 18.03 5.92 8.10
C VAL A 496 16.97 4.93 7.60
N MET A 497 15.75 5.02 8.14
CA MET A 497 14.63 4.18 7.70
C MET A 497 14.30 4.40 6.22
N ALA A 498 14.14 5.64 5.77
CA ALA A 498 13.87 5.96 4.37
C ALA A 498 14.99 5.47 3.43
N THR A 499 16.25 5.71 3.80
CA THR A 499 17.43 5.28 3.04
C THR A 499 17.48 3.76 2.90
N SER A 500 17.16 3.01 3.95
CA SER A 500 17.15 1.54 3.91
C SER A 500 16.09 0.95 2.99
N VAL A 501 14.91 1.60 2.90
CA VAL A 501 13.88 1.20 1.93
C VAL A 501 14.39 1.43 0.51
N LEU A 502 14.99 2.59 0.26
CA LEU A 502 15.51 2.95 -1.05
C LEU A 502 16.65 2.03 -1.50
N GLU A 503 17.55 1.67 -0.58
CA GLU A 503 18.59 0.67 -0.79
C GLU A 503 18.00 -0.69 -1.16
N ALA A 504 17.04 -1.20 -0.38
CA ALA A 504 16.39 -2.48 -0.70
C ALA A 504 15.70 -2.47 -2.07
N LEU A 505 15.04 -1.36 -2.44
CA LEU A 505 14.42 -1.21 -3.75
C LEU A 505 15.45 -1.20 -4.89
N PHE A 506 16.61 -0.60 -4.67
CA PHE A 506 17.72 -0.61 -5.63
C PHE A 506 18.34 -2.02 -5.70
N ASP A 507 18.77 -2.62 -4.59
CA ASP A 507 19.42 -3.94 -4.58
C ASP A 507 18.59 -5.05 -5.27
N HIS A 508 17.26 -4.96 -5.16
CA HIS A 508 16.33 -5.89 -5.79
C HIS A 508 15.87 -5.49 -7.20
N LYS A 509 16.56 -4.54 -7.85
CA LYS A 509 16.28 -4.07 -9.22
C LYS A 509 14.83 -3.62 -9.41
N ILE A 510 14.23 -3.04 -8.38
CA ILE A 510 12.92 -2.39 -8.50
C ILE A 510 13.14 -0.99 -9.08
N LEU A 511 14.13 -0.27 -8.56
CA LEU A 511 14.53 1.06 -9.03
C LEU A 511 15.82 0.97 -9.84
N SER A 512 15.83 1.56 -11.03
CA SER A 512 17.03 1.67 -11.89
C SER A 512 18.08 2.64 -11.35
N ARG A 513 17.72 3.51 -10.43
CA ARG A 513 18.56 4.59 -9.92
C ARG A 513 18.40 4.64 -8.41
N GLY A 514 19.53 4.75 -7.72
CA GLY A 514 19.62 4.73 -6.26
C GLY A 514 20.69 5.68 -5.75
N LEU A 515 20.84 5.68 -4.43
CA LEU A 515 21.92 6.40 -3.76
C LEU A 515 23.21 5.58 -3.80
N ALA A 516 24.33 6.24 -4.05
CA ALA A 516 25.64 5.63 -3.86
C ALA A 516 25.89 5.54 -2.35
N LEU A 517 25.75 4.38 -1.72
CA LEU A 517 25.88 4.30 -0.26
C LEU A 517 27.24 3.75 0.16
N GLY A 518 27.91 4.44 1.08
CA GLY A 518 29.13 3.94 1.71
C GLY A 518 28.85 2.80 2.71
N PRO A 519 29.90 2.08 3.17
CA PRO A 519 29.76 0.99 4.14
C PRO A 519 29.13 1.49 5.45
N ALA A 520 28.07 0.82 5.92
CA ALA A 520 27.37 1.23 7.13
C ALA A 520 28.27 1.26 8.37
N ALA A 521 29.19 0.30 8.52
CA ALA A 521 30.11 0.21 9.65
C ALA A 521 31.04 1.43 9.80
N GLU A 522 31.33 2.12 8.69
CA GLU A 522 32.22 3.27 8.66
C GLU A 522 31.45 4.60 8.67
N CYS A 523 30.36 4.68 7.89
CA CYS A 523 29.73 5.94 7.59
C CYS A 523 28.52 6.27 8.49
N LEU A 524 27.80 5.26 9.01
CA LEU A 524 26.46 5.45 9.61
C LEU A 524 26.47 6.42 10.81
N GLY A 525 27.49 6.34 11.66
CA GLY A 525 27.66 7.20 12.83
C GLY A 525 28.60 8.39 12.62
N SER A 526 29.05 8.66 11.38
CA SER A 526 30.03 9.72 11.16
C SER A 526 29.38 11.11 11.20
N SER A 527 29.94 12.01 12.01
CA SER A 527 29.49 13.39 12.21
C SER A 527 30.38 14.45 11.53
N SER A 528 31.53 14.05 10.96
CA SER A 528 32.49 14.96 10.32
C SER A 528 32.09 15.26 8.86
N CYS A 529 30.88 15.80 8.67
CA CYS A 529 30.19 15.86 7.37
C CYS A 529 31.01 16.48 6.24
N GLU A 530 31.72 17.59 6.50
CA GLU A 530 32.53 18.29 5.49
C GLU A 530 33.67 17.44 4.91
N SER A 531 34.12 16.43 5.66
CA SER A 531 35.20 15.51 5.25
C SER A 531 34.71 14.21 4.63
N LEU A 532 33.39 13.95 4.65
CA LEU A 532 32.83 12.71 4.14
C LEU A 532 32.80 12.69 2.62
N SER A 533 33.12 11.52 2.05
CA SER A 533 32.74 11.23 0.66
C SER A 533 31.22 11.31 0.52
N VAL A 534 30.73 11.66 -0.68
CA VAL A 534 29.28 11.71 -0.94
C VAL A 534 28.59 10.39 -0.55
N PRO A 535 29.16 9.20 -0.85
CA PRO A 535 28.53 7.96 -0.41
C PRO A 535 28.45 7.76 1.10
N CYS A 536 29.49 8.15 1.85
CA CYS A 536 29.41 8.12 3.30
C CYS A 536 28.43 9.16 3.85
N CYS A 537 28.36 10.34 3.23
CA CYS A 537 27.41 11.38 3.63
C CYS A 537 25.95 10.93 3.48
N GLN A 538 25.62 10.27 2.36
CA GLN A 538 24.30 9.72 2.12
C GLN A 538 23.93 8.65 3.17
N ARG A 539 24.89 7.76 3.50
CA ARG A 539 24.71 6.72 4.53
C ARG A 539 24.62 7.24 5.96
N SER A 540 25.32 8.32 6.31
CA SER A 540 25.38 8.84 7.67
C SER A 540 24.00 9.21 8.19
N ALA A 541 23.69 8.85 9.44
CA ALA A 541 22.50 9.32 10.14
C ALA A 541 22.62 10.80 10.56
N LEU A 542 23.86 11.31 10.65
CA LEU A 542 24.20 12.61 11.23
C LEU A 542 24.52 13.68 10.18
N CYS A 543 24.57 13.29 8.91
CA CYS A 543 24.85 14.17 7.77
C CYS A 543 23.80 13.99 6.68
N TYR A 544 23.70 14.92 5.74
CA TYR A 544 22.89 14.77 4.52
C TYR A 544 23.53 15.53 3.35
N VAL A 545 23.20 15.13 2.13
CA VAL A 545 23.66 15.82 0.91
C VAL A 545 22.65 16.93 0.61
N ALA A 546 23.07 18.18 0.75
CA ALA A 546 22.24 19.34 0.42
C ALA A 546 22.01 19.44 -1.10
N PRO A 547 21.02 20.22 -1.58
CA PRO A 547 20.74 20.37 -3.01
C PRO A 547 21.94 20.80 -3.88
N GLY A 548 22.91 21.51 -3.29
CA GLY A 548 24.17 21.89 -3.94
C GLY A 548 25.23 20.78 -3.99
N GLY A 549 24.92 19.55 -3.53
CA GLY A 549 25.84 18.42 -3.48
C GLY A 549 26.79 18.42 -2.28
N THR A 550 26.75 19.43 -1.42
CA THR A 550 27.60 19.54 -0.22
C THR A 550 27.08 18.65 0.91
N CYS A 551 27.99 17.98 1.61
CA CYS A 551 27.65 17.22 2.80
C CYS A 551 27.51 18.12 4.03
N THR A 552 26.33 18.14 4.65
CA THR A 552 26.00 19.05 5.75
C THR A 552 25.51 18.27 6.96
N ALA A 553 25.69 18.83 8.16
CA ALA A 553 25.17 18.25 9.39
C ALA A 553 23.64 18.12 9.36
N TYR A 554 23.14 17.00 9.86
CA TYR A 554 21.73 16.67 9.96
C TYR A 554 21.29 16.63 11.42
N GLY A 555 20.39 17.55 11.78
CA GLY A 555 19.91 17.68 13.16
C GLY A 555 18.90 16.59 13.54
N PRO A 556 18.66 16.38 14.85
CA PRO A 556 17.58 15.49 15.32
C PRO A 556 16.16 16.01 14.96
N GLY A 557 16.05 17.21 14.39
CA GLY A 557 14.79 17.91 14.18
C GLY A 557 14.32 18.66 15.41
N GLN A 558 13.34 19.54 15.22
CA GLN A 558 12.67 20.27 16.29
C GLN A 558 11.21 19.83 16.38
N THR A 559 10.65 19.89 17.57
CA THR A 559 9.20 19.80 17.73
C THR A 559 8.59 21.14 17.34
N PRO A 560 7.48 21.16 16.57
CA PRO A 560 6.75 22.39 16.27
C PRO A 560 6.36 23.18 17.52
#